data_AF-A0A2D8SFY1-F1
#
_entry.id   AF-A0A2D8SFY1-F1
#
_cell.length_a   1.000
_cell.length_b   1.000
_cell.length_c   1.000
_cell.angle_alpha   90.00
_cell.angle_beta   90.00
_cell.angle_gamma   90.00
#
_symmetry.space_group_name_H-M   'P 1'
#
loop_
_entity.id
_entity.type
_entity.pdbx_description
1 polymer ?
#
loop_
_entity_poly.entity_id
_entity_poly.type
_entity_poly.pdbx_seq_one_letter_code
_entity_poly.pdbx_strand_id
1 'polypeptide(L)' 'MARLRSKIWVQAYLKRLEIQNIAAYVTAHGDDHSGAILIKV' A
#
# COMPACT_ATOMS: atom_id res chain seq x y z
N MET A 1 16.81 -9.95 -9.26
CA MET A 1 16.22 -8.98 -8.28
C MET A 1 14.76 -8.80 -8.63
N ALA A 2 13.80 -9.14 -7.76
CA ALA A 2 12.39 -8.86 -8.01
C ALA A 2 12.07 -7.42 -7.55
N ARG A 3 11.58 -6.56 -8.44
CA ARG A 3 11.06 -5.22 -8.10
C ARG A 3 9.55 -5.30 -7.93
N LEU A 4 9.05 -4.78 -6.81
CA LEU A 4 7.63 -4.73 -6.51
C LEU A 4 7.04 -3.41 -6.99
N ARG A 5 5.90 -3.46 -7.69
CA ARG A 5 5.16 -2.26 -8.08
C ARG A 5 4.46 -1.64 -6.87
N SER A 6 4.39 -0.32 -6.81
CA SER A 6 3.75 0.42 -5.71
C SER A 6 2.32 -0.05 -5.44
N LYS A 7 1.53 -0.30 -6.49
CA LYS A 7 0.15 -0.82 -6.36
C LYS A 7 0.08 -2.14 -5.60
N ILE A 8 0.98 -3.08 -5.91
CA ILE A 8 0.97 -4.41 -5.29
C ILE A 8 1.34 -4.31 -3.81
N TRP A 9 2.32 -3.46 -3.48
CA TRP A 9 2.70 -3.21 -2.09
C TRP A 9 1.52 -2.64 -1.28
N VAL A 10 0.82 -1.62 -1.81
CA VAL A 10 -0.31 -0.98 -1.12
C VAL A 10 -1.46 -1.97 -0.89
N GLN A 11 -1.82 -2.75 -1.89
CA GLN A 11 -2.86 -3.78 -1.77
C GLN A 11 -2.51 -4.85 -0.73
N ALA A 12 -1.27 -5.34 -0.74
CA ALA A 12 -0.80 -6.32 0.23
C ALA A 12 -0.78 -5.74 1.66
N TYR A 13 -0.40 -4.46 1.82
CA TYR A 13 -0.36 -3.81 3.12
C TYR A 13 -1.76 -3.58 3.69
N LEU A 14 -2.72 -3.12 2.88
CA LEU A 14 -4.12 -3.01 3.29
C LEU A 14 -4.68 -4.37 3.69
N LYS A 15 -4.41 -5.44 2.91
CA LYS A 15 -4.88 -6.78 3.26
C LYS A 15 -4.29 -7.28 4.58
N ARG A 16 -3.01 -6.98 4.84
CA ARG A 16 -2.35 -7.31 6.10
C ARG A 16 -3.03 -6.62 7.29
N LEU A 17 -3.35 -5.33 7.16
CA LEU A 17 -4.03 -4.57 8.22
C LEU A 17 -5.47 -5.05 8.44
N GLU A 18 -6.17 -5.39 7.36
CA GLU A 18 -7.50 -6.00 7.41
C GLU A 18 -7.50 -7.31 8.20
N ILE A 19 -6.53 -8.20 7.97
CA ILE A 19 -6.36 -9.45 8.75
C ILE A 19 -6.17 -9.17 10.24
N GLN A 20 -5.56 -8.03 10.59
CA GLN A 20 -5.36 -7.59 11.97
C GLN A 20 -6.53 -6.77 12.53
N ASN A 21 -7.64 -6.64 11.78
CA ASN A 21 -8.79 -5.80 12.11
C ASN A 21 -8.43 -4.32 12.36
N ILE A 22 -7.41 -3.80 11.64
CA ILE A 22 -7.00 -2.40 11.70
C ILE A 22 -7.60 -1.66 10.49
N ALA A 23 -8.36 -0.60 10.75
CA ALA A 23 -8.92 0.23 9.69
C ALA A 23 -7.82 1.07 9.03
N ALA A 24 -7.72 0.99 7.70
CA ALA A 24 -6.79 1.77 6.88
C ALA A 24 -7.42 2.13 5.54
N TYR A 25 -7.05 3.30 5.00
CA TYR A 25 -7.59 3.81 3.74
C TYR A 25 -6.53 4.63 2.99
N VAL A 26 -6.66 4.67 1.66
CA VAL A 26 -5.79 5.45 0.79
C VAL A 26 -6.39 6.86 0.65
N THR A 27 -5.65 7.87 1.09
CA THR A 27 -6.07 9.28 1.02
C THR A 27 -5.70 9.96 -0.29
N ALA A 28 -4.66 9.47 -0.99
CA ALA A 28 -4.22 9.94 -2.29
C ALA A 28 -3.62 8.79 -3.11
N HIS A 29 -3.91 8.76 -4.42
CA HIS A 29 -3.37 7.77 -5.35
C HIS A 29 -2.25 8.38 -6.20
N GLY A 30 -1.11 7.68 -6.27
CA GLY A 30 0.06 8.07 -7.05
C GLY A 30 0.35 7.10 -8.21
N ASP A 31 1.59 7.08 -8.68
CA ASP A 31 1.99 6.17 -9.75
C ASP A 31 1.99 4.69 -9.32
N ASP A 32 1.33 3.84 -10.11
CA ASP A 32 1.12 2.42 -9.80
C ASP A 32 2.41 1.58 -9.89
N HIS A 33 3.43 2.03 -10.62
CA HIS A 33 4.64 1.23 -10.92
C HIS A 33 5.84 1.61 -10.04
N SER A 34 6.12 2.89 -9.85
CA SER A 34 7.30 3.44 -9.18
C SER A 34 6.97 4.68 -8.33
N GLY A 35 5.72 4.85 -7.92
CA GLY A 35 5.30 5.92 -7.00
C GLY A 35 5.83 5.73 -5.58
N ALA A 36 6.18 6.84 -4.93
CA ALA A 36 6.50 6.87 -3.51
C ALA A 36 5.25 6.60 -2.66
N ILE A 37 5.42 5.93 -1.52
CA ILE A 37 4.35 5.57 -0.59
C ILE A 37 4.62 6.24 0.75
N LEU A 38 3.68 7.07 1.21
CA LEU A 38 3.71 7.68 2.54
C LEU A 38 2.61 7.07 3.41
N ILE A 39 2.94 6.84 4.69
CA ILE A 39 2.02 6.22 5.66
C ILE A 39 1.96 7.14 6.87
N LYS A 40 0.74 7.46 7.30
CA LYS A 40 0.45 8.09 8.58
C LYS A 40 -0.16 7.04 9.50
N VAL A 41 0.44 6.85 10.67
CA VAL A 41 0.02 5.89 11.70
C VAL A 41 -0.60 6.66 12.86
#